data_AF-A0A7X3VHF2-F1
#
_entry.id   AF-A0A7X3VHF2-F1
#
_cell.length_a   1.000
_cell.length_b   1.000
_cell.length_c   1.000
_cell.angle_alpha   90.00
_cell.angle_beta   90.00
_cell.angle_gamma   90.00
#
_symmetry.space_group_name_H-M   'P 1'
#
loop_
_entity.id
_entity.type
_entity.pdbx_description
1 polymer ?
#
loop_
_entity_poly.entity_id
_entity_poly.type
_entity_poly.pdbx_seq_one_letter_code
_entity_poly.pdbx_strand_id
1 'polypeptide(L)' 'MCQSLVQAFGVVSDACENQMLYGITDREQRRLAHEGKGIRVLISYWVHWFPWYMRRLAERPVNIGFVLRSLLPR' A
#
# COMPACT_ATOMS: atom_id res chain seq x y z
N MET A 1 6.90 3.59 10.34
CA MET A 1 6.68 5.04 10.52
C MET A 1 5.23 5.35 10.91
N CYS A 2 4.22 5.11 10.06
CA CYS A 2 2.82 5.38 10.41
C CYS A 2 2.35 4.53 11.62
N GLN A 3 2.65 3.22 11.64
CA GLN A 3 2.36 2.34 12.77
C GLN A 3 3.09 2.74 14.07
N SER A 4 4.34 3.21 13.94
CA SER A 4 5.15 3.69 15.06
C SER A 4 4.55 4.95 15.71
N LEU A 5 3.94 5.82 14.88
CA LEU A 5 3.20 7.01 15.32
C LEU A 5 1.87 6.64 16.00
N VAL A 6 1.11 5.69 15.43
CA VAL A 6 -0.14 5.18 16.02
C VAL A 6 0.11 4.62 17.43
N GLN A 7 1.20 3.85 17.60
CA GLN A 7 1.62 3.35 18.91
C GLN A 7 2.05 4.47 19.87
N ALA A 8 2.79 5.47 19.39
CA ALA A 8 3.23 6.60 20.22
C ALA A 8 2.07 7.48 20.71
N PHE A 9 1.01 7.61 19.90
CA PHE A 9 -0.20 8.39 20.24
C PHE A 9 -1.29 7.56 20.93
N GLY A 10 -1.04 6.27 21.24
CA GLY A 10 -2.01 5.42 21.93
C GLY A 10 -3.31 5.19 21.16
N VAL A 11 -3.28 5.30 19.83
CA VAL A 11 -4.46 5.15 18.99
C VAL A 11 -4.87 3.68 18.95
N VAL A 12 -6.16 3.41 19.18
CA VAL A 12 -6.73 2.07 19.11
C VAL A 12 -6.43 1.49 17.73
N SER A 13 -5.86 0.28 17.68
CA SER A 13 -5.32 -0.30 16.45
C SER A 13 -6.38 -0.47 15.34
N ASP A 14 -7.66 -0.61 15.73
CA ASP A 14 -8.80 -0.70 14.82
C ASP A 14 -9.24 0.66 14.22
N ALA A 15 -8.76 1.76 14.77
CA ALA A 15 -9.02 3.11 14.25
C ALA A 15 -8.12 3.49 13.06
N CYS A 16 -7.16 2.63 12.69
CA CYS A 16 -6.20 2.87 11.62
C CYS A 16 -6.22 1.74 10.59
N GLU A 17 -6.52 2.06 9.33
CA GLU A 17 -6.52 1.10 8.22
C GLU A 17 -5.31 1.35 7.30
N ASN A 18 -4.57 0.28 6.99
CA ASN A 18 -3.47 0.33 6.05
C ASN A 18 -4.01 0.17 4.62
N GLN A 19 -3.86 1.18 3.78
CA GLN A 19 -4.29 1.12 2.37
C GLN A 19 -3.10 0.86 1.45
N MET A 20 -3.17 -0.21 0.65
CA MET A 20 -2.10 -0.63 -0.25
C MET A 20 -2.62 -0.90 -1.66
N LEU A 21 -1.77 -0.68 -2.68
CA LEU A 21 -2.10 -0.97 -4.08
C LEU A 21 -1.92 -2.46 -4.36
N TYR A 22 -2.84 -3.03 -5.14
CA TYR A 22 -2.73 -4.41 -5.61
C TYR A 22 -1.43 -4.63 -6.40
N GLY A 23 -0.74 -5.75 -6.14
CA GLY A 23 0.52 -6.12 -6.79
C GLY A 23 1.79 -5.49 -6.21
N ILE A 24 1.68 -4.49 -5.32
CA ILE A 24 2.85 -3.87 -4.69
C ILE A 24 3.07 -4.47 -3.29
N THR A 25 4.21 -5.14 -3.12
CA THR A 25 4.67 -5.69 -1.82
C THR A 25 3.67 -6.69 -1.18
N ASP A 26 3.17 -7.64 -1.96
CA ASP A 26 2.17 -8.64 -1.52
C ASP A 26 2.55 -9.37 -0.21
N ARG A 27 3.84 -9.67 -0.02
CA ARG A 27 4.35 -10.28 1.21
C ARG A 27 4.08 -9.43 2.46
N GLU A 28 4.19 -8.11 2.34
CA GLU A 28 3.91 -7.18 3.44
C GLU A 28 2.42 -7.08 3.72
N GLN A 29 1.60 -7.11 2.67
CA GLN A 29 0.14 -7.13 2.81
C GLN A 29 -0.31 -8.35 3.65
N ARG A 30 0.23 -9.53 3.32
CA ARG A 30 -0.04 -10.77 4.06
C ARG A 30 0.50 -10.73 5.49
N ARG A 31 1.69 -10.17 5.70
CA ARG A 31 2.28 -10.01 7.04
C ARG A 31 1.39 -9.15 7.94
N LEU A 32 0.92 -8.02 7.44
CA LEU A 32 0.04 -7.11 8.17
C LEU A 32 -1.33 -7.74 8.46
N ALA A 33 -1.89 -8.48 7.50
CA ALA A 33 -3.13 -9.23 7.71
C ALA A 33 -2.95 -10.31 8.81
N HIS A 34 -1.82 -11.01 8.83
CA HIS A 34 -1.49 -12.00 9.86
C HIS A 34 -1.30 -11.38 11.26
N GLU A 35 -0.86 -10.13 11.34
CA GLU A 35 -0.75 -9.37 12.59
C GLU A 35 -2.10 -8.86 13.11
N GLY A 36 -3.22 -9.17 12.43
CA GLY A 36 -4.55 -8.72 12.82
C GLY A 36 -4.78 -7.22 12.58
N LYS A 37 -3.98 -6.58 11.72
CA LYS A 37 -4.14 -5.17 11.38
C LYS A 37 -5.13 -5.00 10.22
N GLY A 38 -5.97 -3.98 10.31
CA GLY A 38 -6.89 -3.60 9.22
C GLY A 38 -6.12 -3.25 7.95
N ILE A 39 -6.36 -3.99 6.87
CA ILE A 39 -5.74 -3.75 5.57
C ILE A 39 -6.78 -3.69 4.46
N ARG A 40 -6.62 -2.71 3.57
CA ARG A 40 -7.43 -2.55 2.36
C ARG A 40 -6.55 -2.55 1.14
N VAL A 41 -6.83 -3.49 0.24
CA VAL A 41 -6.13 -3.60 -1.04
C VAL A 41 -6.94 -2.91 -2.12
N LEU A 42 -6.37 -1.86 -2.70
CA LEU A 42 -6.97 -1.13 -3.80
C LEU A 42 -6.68 -1.87 -5.11
N ILE A 43 -7.70 -2.55 -5.63
CA ILE A 43 -7.66 -3.27 -6.91
C ILE A 43 -8.18 -2.34 -8.00
N SER A 44 -7.35 -2.05 -9.00
CA SER A 44 -7.77 -1.35 -10.21
C SER A 44 -8.29 -2.37 -11.22
N TYR A 45 -9.62 -2.52 -11.31
CA TYR A 45 -10.29 -3.40 -12.26
C TYR A 45 -10.97 -2.54 -13.34
N TRP A 46 -10.41 -2.44 -14.56
CA TRP A 46 -11.12 -2.01 -15.78
C TRP A 46 -10.19 -1.91 -16.98
N VAL A 47 -10.73 -1.74 -18.19
CA VAL A 47 -9.96 -1.52 -19.45
C VAL A 47 -9.09 -0.24 -19.42
N HIS A 48 -9.43 0.74 -18.57
CA HIS A 48 -8.71 2.02 -18.42
C HIS A 48 -7.93 2.12 -17.10
N TRP A 49 -7.58 0.99 -16.50
CA TRP A 49 -6.81 0.95 -15.25
C TRP A 49 -5.43 1.62 -15.40
N PHE A 50 -4.79 1.47 -16.56
CA PHE A 50 -3.42 1.92 -16.81
C PHE A 50 -3.27 3.45 -16.80
N PRO A 51 -4.08 4.25 -17.52
CA PRO A 51 -4.04 5.71 -17.41
C PRO A 51 -4.27 6.26 -16.00
N TRP A 52 -5.20 5.67 -15.25
CA TRP A 52 -5.47 6.04 -13.86
C TRP A 52 -4.30 5.72 -12.93
N TYR A 53 -3.69 4.54 -13.13
CA TYR A 53 -2.52 4.11 -12.37
C TYR A 53 -1.32 5.02 -12.62
N MET A 54 -1.06 5.34 -13.89
CA MET A 54 -0.01 6.28 -14.29
C MET A 54 -0.24 7.69 -13.73
N ARG A 55 -1.50 8.16 -13.62
CA ARG A 55 -1.82 9.44 -12.98
C ARG A 55 -1.43 9.45 -11.50
N ARG A 56 -1.75 8.38 -10.74
CA ARG A 56 -1.35 8.24 -9.33
C ARG A 56 0.18 8.14 -9.14
N LEU A 57 0.86 7.52 -10.10
CA LEU A 57 2.32 7.42 -10.09
C LEU A 57 3.01 8.74 -10.44
N ALA A 58 2.44 9.51 -11.35
CA ALA A 58 2.95 10.82 -11.75
C ALA A 58 2.77 11.91 -10.67
N GLU A 59 1.81 11.75 -9.75
CA GLU A 59 1.61 12.67 -8.62
C GLU A 59 2.87 12.81 -7.74
N ARG A 60 3.72 11.76 -7.64
CA ARG A 60 5.01 11.82 -6.95
C ARG A 60 6.06 10.94 -7.65
N PRO A 61 7.11 11.50 -8.28
CA PRO A 61 8.11 10.71 -9.02
C PRO A 61 8.85 9.67 -8.15
N VAL A 62 8.91 9.87 -6.83
CA VAL A 62 9.41 8.85 -5.87
C VAL A 62 8.60 7.55 -5.89
N ASN A 63 7.29 7.60 -6.15
CA ASN A 63 6.44 6.41 -6.19
C ASN A 63 6.81 5.50 -7.38
N ILE A 64 7.35 6.07 -8.46
CA ILE A 64 7.78 5.33 -9.66
C ILE A 64 8.96 4.40 -9.32
N GLY A 65 9.95 4.91 -8.59
CA GLY A 65 11.09 4.11 -8.14
C GLY A 65 10.68 2.98 -7.19
N PHE A 66 9.67 3.20 -6.35
CA PHE A 66 9.12 2.18 -5.46
C PHE A 66 8.41 1.06 -6.22
N VAL A 67 7.57 1.42 -7.20
CA VAL A 67 6.88 0.45 -8.06
C VAL A 67 7.86 -0.39 -8.85
N LEU A 68 8.84 0.25 -9.52
CA LEU A 68 9.89 -0.45 -10.27
C LEU A 68 10.65 -1.45 -9.38
N ARG A 69 10.98 -1.06 -8.15
CA ARG A 69 11.65 -1.93 -7.19
C ARG A 69 10.76 -3.08 -6.69
N SER A 70 9.44 -2.90 -6.68
CA SER A 70 8.48 -3.94 -6.30
C SER A 70 8.17 -4.94 -7.42
N LEU A 71 8.36 -4.53 -8.69
CA LEU A 71 8.20 -5.39 -9.87
C LEU A 71 9.44 -6.23 -10.16
N LEU A 72 10.61 -5.80 -9.68
CA LEU A 72 11.82 -6.62 -9.73
C LEU A 72 11.66 -7.78 -8.73
N PRO A 73 11.69 -9.05 -9.20
CA PRO A 73 11.70 -10.19 -8.30
C PRO A 73 12.95 -10.12 -7.40
N ARG A 74 12.77 -10.39 -6.11
CA ARG A 74 13.87 -10.61 -5.18
C ARG A 74 14.34 -12.06 -5.26
#